data_AF-A0A6P1GQE5-F1
#
_entry.id   AF-A0A6P1GQE5-F1
#
_cell.length_a   1.000
_cell.length_b   1.000
_cell.length_c   1.000
_cell.angle_alpha   90.00
_cell.angle_beta   90.00
_cell.angle_gamma   90.00
#
_symmetry.space_group_name_H-M   'P 1'
#
loop_
_entity.id
_entity.type
_entity.pdbx_description
1 polymer ?
#
loop_
_entity_poly.entity_id
_entity_poly.type
_entity_poly.pdbx_seq_one_letter_code
_entity_poly.pdbx_strand_id
1 'polypeptide(L)' 'MPSMSLHSRYDRRLSDLPVSGSTVRLRLSVRRFRCLHTPCPRRTFSEPLAPPVGRRYGRRVGRCDALERFPLIPVHIRTI' A
#
# COMPACT_ATOMS: atom_id res chain seq x y z
N MET A 1 -1.81 21.87 13.77
CA MET A 1 -1.13 20.56 13.69
C MET A 1 -2.04 19.50 14.29
N PRO A 2 -2.39 18.42 13.58
CA PRO A 2 -3.16 17.32 14.17
C PRO A 2 -2.30 16.60 15.23
N SER A 3 -2.87 16.32 16.41
CA SER A 3 -2.25 15.39 17.36
C SER A 3 -2.23 13.97 16.77
N MET A 4 -1.13 13.24 16.98
CA MET A 4 -0.91 11.90 16.41
C MET A 4 -0.94 10.83 17.51
N SER A 5 -2.14 10.38 17.91
CA SER A 5 -2.26 9.18 18.73
C SER A 5 -2.36 7.95 17.83
N LEU A 6 -1.57 6.91 18.10
CA LEU A 6 -1.78 5.61 17.46
C LEU A 6 -3.18 5.09 17.83
N HIS A 7 -3.97 4.70 16.83
CA HIS A 7 -5.32 4.18 17.02
C HIS A 7 -5.39 2.68 16.76
N SER A 8 -4.86 2.23 15.63
CA SER A 8 -4.79 0.81 15.27
C SER A 8 -3.74 0.58 14.19
N ARG A 9 -3.52 -0.68 13.82
CA ARG A 9 -2.79 -1.07 12.61
C ARG A 9 -3.73 -1.86 11.72
N TYR A 10 -3.50 -1.82 10.41
CA TYR A 10 -4.21 -2.67 9.47
C TYR A 10 -3.23 -3.29 8.48
N ASP A 11 -3.50 -4.53 8.08
CA ASP A 11 -2.70 -5.24 7.09
C ASP A 11 -3.13 -4.84 5.68
N ARG A 12 -2.17 -4.36 4.90
CA ARG A 12 -2.36 -4.01 3.50
C ARG A 12 -1.56 -4.96 2.63
N ARG A 13 -2.21 -5.52 1.62
CA ARG A 13 -1.59 -6.38 0.61
C ARG A 13 -1.40 -5.56 -0.67
N LEU A 14 -0.16 -5.47 -1.15
CA LEU A 14 0.17 -4.84 -2.43
C LEU A 14 0.73 -5.92 -3.38
N SER A 15 0.24 -5.94 -4.61
CA SER A 15 0.83 -6.79 -5.65
C SER A 15 2.14 -6.18 -6.15
N ASP A 16 3.14 -7.02 -6.35
CA ASP A 16 4.42 -6.63 -6.94
C ASP A 16 4.60 -7.30 -8.30
N LEU A 17 5.70 -6.99 -8.98
CA LEU A 17 6.07 -7.65 -10.21
C LEU A 17 6.28 -9.15 -9.99
N PRO A 18 5.89 -10.00 -10.96
CA PRO A 18 6.16 -11.42 -10.85
C PRO A 18 7.67 -11.66 -10.87
N VAL A 19 8.13 -12.54 -9.97
CA VAL A 19 9.53 -13.00 -9.94
C VAL A 19 9.53 -14.44 -10.43
N SER A 20 10.25 -14.70 -11.52
CA SER A 20 10.33 -16.03 -12.14
C SER A 20 8.94 -16.64 -12.40
N GLY A 21 8.00 -15.84 -12.91
CA GLY A 21 6.63 -16.26 -13.21
C GLY A 21 5.71 -16.42 -11.98
N SER A 22 6.23 -16.21 -10.76
CA SER A 22 5.45 -16.31 -9.53
C SER A 22 4.89 -14.96 -9.10
N THR A 23 3.61 -14.91 -8.74
CA THR A 23 2.99 -13.69 -8.19
C THR A 23 3.59 -13.35 -6.84
N VAL A 24 4.15 -12.14 -6.72
CA VAL A 24 4.67 -11.62 -5.45
C VAL A 24 3.66 -10.65 -4.83
N ARG A 25 3.43 -10.79 -3.51
CA ARG A 25 2.58 -9.88 -2.73
C ARG A 25 3.32 -9.40 -1.49
N LEU A 26 3.41 -8.08 -1.32
CA LEU A 26 3.94 -7.46 -0.12
C LEU A 26 2.83 -7.28 0.91
N ARG A 27 3.05 -7.75 2.15
CA ARG A 27 2.16 -7.52 3.30
C ARG A 27 2.75 -6.41 4.16
N LEU A 28 2.01 -5.33 4.34
CA LEU A 28 2.43 -4.15 5.10
C LEU A 28 1.51 -3.97 6.31
N SER A 29 2.09 -3.84 7.50
CA SER A 29 1.36 -3.42 8.70
C SER A 29 1.36 -1.89 8.77
N VAL A 30 0.24 -1.27 8.40
CA VAL A 30 0.12 0.18 8.28
C VAL A 30 -0.56 0.76 9.51
N ARG A 31 0.06 1.76 10.14
CA ARG A 31 -0.48 2.49 11.28
C ARG A 31 -1.64 3.39 10.87
N ARG A 32 -2.70 3.34 11.66
CA ARG A 32 -3.82 4.28 11.65
C ARG A 32 -3.69 5.15 12.89
N PHE A 33 -3.66 6.45 12.68
CA PHE A 33 -3.67 7.47 13.72
C PHE A 33 -5.08 8.04 13.90
N ARG A 34 -5.32 8.56 15.10
CA ARG A 34 -6.51 9.35 15.42
C ARG A 34 -6.09 10.71 15.99
N CYS A 35 -6.70 11.77 15.50
CA CYS A 35 -6.61 13.08 16.13
C CYS A 35 -7.58 13.11 17.32
N LEU A 36 -7.06 13.48 18.49
CA LEU A 36 -7.85 13.59 19.73
C LEU A 36 -8.52 14.96 19.88
N HIS A 37 -8.20 15.92 19.01
CA HIS A 37 -8.78 17.26 19.07
C HIS A 37 -10.21 17.24 18.51
N THR A 38 -11.21 17.56 19.33
CA THR A 38 -12.66 17.53 19.01
C THR A 38 -13.05 18.32 17.74
N PRO A 39 -12.57 19.56 17.51
CA PRO A 39 -12.89 20.31 16.29
C PRO A 39 -12.05 19.87 15.08
N CYS A 40 -11.22 18.82 15.18
CA CYS A 40 -10.40 18.40 14.05
C CYS A 40 -11.27 17.82 12.93
N PRO A 41 -11.22 18.37 11.70
CA PRO A 41 -12.02 17.89 10.59
C PRO A 41 -11.62 16.47 10.15
N ARG A 42 -10.39 16.04 10.46
CA ARG A 42 -9.87 14.72 10.10
C ARG A 42 -9.50 13.91 11.34
N ARG A 43 -10.48 13.17 11.86
CA ARG A 43 -10.33 12.38 13.08
C ARG A 43 -9.46 11.14 12.90
N THR A 44 -9.47 10.49 11.73
CA THR A 44 -8.64 9.30 11.48
C THR A 44 -7.85 9.44 10.18
N PHE A 45 -6.60 8.99 10.20
CA PHE A 45 -5.72 8.99 9.03
C PHE A 45 -4.69 7.87 9.16
N SER A 46 -4.15 7.42 8.04
CA SER A 46 -3.11 6.38 8.01
C SER A 46 -1.76 7.02 7.79
N GLU A 47 -0.69 6.34 8.26
CA GLU A 47 0.65 6.74 7.88
C GLU A 47 0.80 6.73 6.35
N PRO A 48 1.48 7.73 5.76
CA PRO A 48 1.72 7.74 4.32
C PRO A 48 2.58 6.55 3.92
N LEU A 49 2.18 5.85 2.86
CA LEU A 49 3.13 5.01 2.13
C LEU A 49 3.89 5.91 1.16
N ALA A 50 5.21 5.93 1.27
CA ALA A 50 6.08 6.66 0.38
C ALA A 50 6.43 5.80 -0.86
N PRO A 51 6.56 6.39 -2.07
CA PRO A 51 7.21 5.72 -3.18
C PRO A 51 8.63 5.27 -2.79
N PRO A 52 9.09 4.08 -3.21
CA PRO A 52 8.45 3.15 -4.16
C PRO A 52 7.50 2.13 -3.52
N VAL A 53 7.24 2.19 -2.21
CA VAL A 53 6.47 1.16 -1.47
C VAL A 53 5.02 1.09 -1.95
N GLY A 54 4.37 2.24 -2.13
CA GLY A 54 3.01 2.29 -2.66
C GLY A 54 2.35 3.65 -2.46
N ARG A 55 1.18 3.85 -3.05
CA ARG A 55 0.37 5.07 -2.89
C ARG A 55 -0.79 4.84 -1.92
N ARG A 56 -1.37 5.89 -1.34
CA ARG A 56 -2.50 5.80 -0.40
C ARG A 56 -3.63 4.86 -0.87
N TYR A 57 -3.97 4.91 -2.15
CA TYR A 57 -5.03 4.09 -2.76
C TYR A 57 -4.51 3.06 -3.77
N GLY A 58 -3.18 2.94 -3.96
CA GLY A 58 -2.59 1.99 -4.90
C GLY A 58 -2.76 0.53 -4.47
N ARG A 59 -3.01 -0.38 -5.43
CA ARG A 59 -3.06 -1.82 -5.15
C ARG A 59 -1.76 -2.55 -5.53
N ARG A 60 -0.81 -1.80 -6.10
CA ARG A 60 0.50 -2.29 -6.54
C ARG A 60 1.61 -1.56 -5.78
N VAL A 61 2.78 -2.21 -5.69
CA VAL A 61 4.02 -1.56 -5.26
C VAL A 61 4.33 -0.46 -6.28
N GLY A 62 4.75 0.72 -5.83
CA GLY A 62 4.96 1.88 -6.70
C GLY A 62 6.04 1.67 -7.77
N ARG A 63 6.96 0.73 -7.55
CA ARG A 63 7.95 0.33 -8.57
C ARG A 63 7.37 -0.42 -9.77
N CYS A 64 6.19 -1.01 -9.64
CA CYS A 64 5.50 -1.65 -10.77
C CYS A 64 5.22 -0.63 -11.88
N ASP A 65 4.77 0.57 -11.51
CA ASP A 65 4.43 1.65 -12.44
C ASP A 65 5.64 2.05 -13.32
N ALA A 66 6.87 1.90 -12.83
CA ALA A 66 8.09 2.27 -13.55
C ALA A 66 8.55 1.20 -14.57
N LEU A 67 8.12 -0.06 -14.42
CA LEU A 67 8.60 -1.20 -15.21
C LEU A 67 7.57 -1.72 -16.23
N GLU A 68 6.32 -1.27 -16.16
CA GLU A 68 5.27 -1.61 -17.16
C GLU A 68 5.55 -1.08 -18.58
N ARG A 69 6.64 -0.34 -18.81
CA ARG A 69 7.14 0.01 -20.16
C ARG A 69 7.83 -1.15 -20.90
N PHE A 70 8.10 -2.27 -20.23
CA PHE A 70 8.56 -3.49 -20.88
C PHE A 70 7.40 -4.50 -20.90
N PRO A 71 7.04 -5.10 -22.06
CA PRO A 71 5.91 -5.99 -22.16
C PRO A 71 6.21 -7.27 -21.36
N LEU A 72 5.68 -7.34 -20.14
CA LEU A 72 5.66 -8.57 -19.36
C LEU A 72 4.70 -9.52 -20.09
N ILE A 73 5.27 -10.56 -20.69
CA ILE A 73 4.55 -11.64 -21.35
C ILE A 73 3.50 -12.20 -20.38
N PRO A 74 2.22 -12.31 -20.78
CA PRO A 74 1.16 -12.80 -19.91
C PRO A 74 1.35 -14.30 -19.67
N VAL A 75 2.01 -14.66 -18.56
CA VAL A 75 1.99 -16.03 -18.06
C VAL A 75 0.65 -16.18 -17.33
N HIS A 76 -0.28 -16.96 -17.88
CA HIS A 76 -1.57 -17.22 -17.25
C HIS A 76 -1.40 -17.89 -15.88
N ILE A 77 -1.49 -17.09 -14.80
CA ILE A 77 -1.47 -17.60 -13.43
C ILE A 77 -2.91 -17.97 -13.05
N ARG A 78 -3.24 -19.27 -13.15
CA ARG A 78 -4.45 -19.81 -12.54
C ARG A 78 -4.35 -19.62 -11.03
N THR A 79 -5.36 -18.98 -10.47
CA THR A 79 -5.55 -18.88 -9.01
C THR A 79 -6.24 -20.17 -8.58
N ILE A 80 -5.64 -20.90 -7.62
CA ILE A 80 -6.37 -21.92 -6.84
C ILE A 80 -7.22 -21.18 -5.81
#